data_AF-A0A8S3QYA8-F1
#
_entry.id   AF-A0A8S3QYA8-F1
#
_cell.length_a   1.000
_cell.length_b   1.000
_cell.length_c   1.000
_cell.angle_alpha   90.00
_cell.angle_beta   90.00
_cell.angle_gamma   90.00
#
_symmetry.space_group_name_H-M   'P 1'
#
loop_
_entity.id
_entity.type
_entity.pdbx_description
1 polymer ?
#
loop_
_entity_poly.entity_id
_entity_poly.type
_entity_poly.pdbx_seq_one_letter_code
_entity_poly.pdbx_strand_id
1 'polypeptide(L)'
;MIHGDATEWASVETKSDDTIIRWTHSEQRVLLGWREDKRLKPSIEVRAQALVNIDRGADCLEDIIEDIDINTFRATEDIRADDRRHIEHYPRQDDQNKALLEIVITRKEQAYSLFVDALQNSGYTDLANKLSYDSHDVSSGFTPELSENKGSSEWIVPLYRVRLQKNYCKIIRDIHHQTIVDYLISKSVFSLDDSEQIESGKTQMEKNRSLMDILLHGREEIGYTEFLKALRKEPVYKDLADQIEKTEVTDRDRSILQSCQKLKGKD
;
A
#
# COMPACT_ATOMS: atom_id res chain seq x y z
N MET A 1 -35.83 40.52 55.24
CA MET A 1 -34.48 40.21 55.76
C MET A 1 -34.06 38.86 55.17
N ILE A 2 -33.28 38.88 54.07
CA ILE A 2 -31.90 38.31 53.93
C ILE A 2 -31.79 36.90 54.55
N HIS A 3 -31.54 35.78 53.86
CA HIS A 3 -30.44 35.39 52.95
C HIS A 3 -30.99 34.28 52.01
N GLY A 4 -30.66 34.09 50.73
CA GLY A 4 -29.45 34.43 49.98
C GLY A 4 -28.49 33.24 50.01
N ASP A 5 -28.71 32.21 49.16
CA ASP A 5 -27.71 31.18 48.95
C ASP A 5 -27.60 30.72 47.49
N ALA A 6 -26.33 30.54 47.12
CA ALA A 6 -25.77 30.51 45.78
C ALA A 6 -26.02 29.19 45.03
N THR A 7 -26.23 29.29 43.71
CA THR A 7 -25.85 28.20 42.80
C THR A 7 -25.24 28.82 41.56
N GLU A 8 -23.91 28.85 41.61
CA GLU A 8 -22.99 29.32 40.60
C GLU A 8 -22.92 28.26 39.48
N TRP A 9 -23.46 28.59 38.30
CA TRP A 9 -23.32 27.78 37.10
C TRP A 9 -22.00 28.15 36.43
N ALA A 10 -20.98 27.31 36.62
CA ALA A 10 -19.75 27.39 35.85
C ALA A 10 -20.01 26.86 34.42
N SER A 11 -20.08 27.77 33.45
CA SER A 11 -20.05 27.45 32.03
C SER A 11 -18.66 26.90 31.67
N VAL A 12 -18.59 25.63 31.28
CA VAL A 12 -17.39 25.02 30.69
C VAL A 12 -17.35 25.41 29.21
N GLU A 13 -16.52 26.39 28.87
CA GLU A 13 -16.13 26.67 27.48
C GLU A 13 -15.18 25.58 26.98
N THR A 14 -15.63 24.78 26.02
CA THR A 14 -14.75 23.88 25.26
C THR A 14 -14.05 24.66 24.16
N LYS A 15 -12.74 24.91 24.32
CA LYS A 15 -11.87 25.43 23.26
C LYS A 15 -11.51 24.31 22.29
N SER A 16 -11.77 24.55 21.01
CA SER A 16 -11.35 23.72 19.88
C SER A 16 -9.93 24.12 19.48
N ASP A 17 -8.96 23.24 19.67
CA ASP A 17 -7.57 23.42 19.23
C ASP A 17 -7.43 23.04 17.74
N ASP A 18 -7.58 24.02 16.86
CA ASP A 18 -7.16 23.92 15.46
C ASP A 18 -5.66 24.24 15.35
N THR A 19 -4.84 23.19 15.26
CA THR A 19 -3.40 23.33 14.96
C THR A 19 -3.19 23.28 13.45
N ILE A 20 -3.12 24.45 12.80
CA ILE A 20 -2.66 24.58 11.41
C ILE A 20 -1.13 24.61 11.41
N ILE A 21 -0.49 23.56 10.90
CA ILE A 21 0.96 23.52 10.69
C ILE A 21 1.32 24.41 9.48
N ARG A 22 2.08 25.49 9.72
CA ARG A 22 2.67 26.34 8.66
C ARG A 22 4.11 25.90 8.39
N TRP A 23 4.41 25.66 7.10
CA TRP A 23 5.73 25.30 6.61
C TRP A 23 6.64 26.53 6.57
N THR A 24 7.94 26.30 6.76
CA THR A 24 8.98 27.33 6.79
C THR A 24 9.40 27.76 5.38
N HIS A 25 9.93 28.97 5.26
CA HIS A 25 10.30 29.56 3.97
C HIS A 25 11.48 28.84 3.27
N SER A 26 12.28 28.09 4.03
CA SER A 26 13.34 27.21 3.50
C SER A 26 12.78 25.98 2.78
N GLU A 27 11.66 25.43 3.25
CA GLU A 27 11.02 24.25 2.66
C GLU A 27 10.34 24.58 1.32
N GLN A 28 9.78 25.79 1.20
CA GLN A 28 9.20 26.29 -0.04
C GLN A 28 10.24 26.51 -1.16
N ARG A 29 11.52 26.72 -0.81
CA ARG A 29 12.61 26.94 -1.77
C ARG A 29 13.14 25.66 -2.41
N VAL A 30 13.07 24.53 -1.70
CA VAL A 30 13.50 23.22 -2.22
C VAL A 30 12.51 22.72 -3.28
N LEU A 31 11.21 22.96 -3.09
CA LEU A 31 10.13 22.56 -4.00
C LEU A 31 10.16 23.27 -5.36
N LEU A 32 10.71 24.49 -5.44
CA LEU A 32 10.77 25.25 -6.70
C LEU A 32 11.98 24.87 -7.58
N GLY A 33 12.99 24.18 -7.04
CA GLY A 33 14.20 23.79 -7.78
C GLY A 33 14.03 22.60 -8.72
N TRP A 34 12.93 21.83 -8.61
CA TRP A 34 12.76 20.54 -9.27
C TRP A 34 11.95 20.60 -10.58
N ARG A 35 11.58 21.80 -11.04
CA ARG A 35 10.62 21.99 -12.14
C ARG A 35 11.23 22.12 -13.54
N GLU A 36 12.55 22.06 -13.67
CA GLU A 36 13.24 22.37 -14.92
C GLU A 36 14.26 21.31 -15.34
N ASP A 37 13.81 20.11 -15.73
CA ASP A 37 14.45 19.45 -16.87
C ASP A 37 13.46 18.52 -17.61
N LYS A 38 13.41 18.67 -18.93
CA LYS A 38 12.51 17.95 -19.85
C LYS A 38 13.29 17.56 -21.09
N ARG A 39 14.22 16.60 -21.01
CA ARG A 39 14.79 15.96 -22.21
C ARG A 39 15.08 14.48 -22.00
N LEU A 40 14.53 13.69 -22.94
CA LEU A 40 14.78 12.28 -23.31
C LEU A 40 13.84 11.19 -22.77
N LYS A 41 13.42 10.34 -23.72
CA LYS A 41 12.38 9.27 -23.70
C LYS A 41 12.89 7.95 -23.06
N PRO A 42 12.13 6.85 -23.24
CA PRO A 42 11.34 6.13 -22.23
C PRO A 42 12.23 5.29 -21.30
N SER A 43 12.00 5.30 -19.98
CA SER A 43 12.78 4.43 -19.07
C SER A 43 12.24 4.32 -17.64
N ILE A 44 11.55 5.34 -17.12
CA ILE A 44 11.15 5.37 -15.71
C ILE A 44 9.76 4.74 -15.50
N GLU A 45 8.80 4.95 -16.40
CA GLU A 45 7.42 4.46 -16.21
C GLU A 45 7.27 2.95 -16.41
N VAL A 46 7.99 2.34 -17.35
CA VAL A 46 8.01 0.88 -17.51
C VAL A 46 8.67 0.21 -16.29
N ARG A 47 9.73 0.83 -15.75
CA ARG A 47 10.40 0.36 -14.52
C ARG A 47 9.52 0.56 -13.28
N ALA A 48 8.83 1.70 -13.17
CA ALA A 48 7.83 1.95 -12.14
C ALA A 48 6.68 0.94 -12.19
N GLN A 49 6.26 0.55 -13.40
CA GLN A 49 5.19 -0.43 -13.60
C GLN A 49 5.64 -1.86 -13.25
N ALA A 50 6.88 -2.24 -13.56
CA ALA A 50 7.47 -3.52 -13.16
C ALA A 50 7.61 -3.63 -11.63
N LEU A 51 8.04 -2.56 -10.95
CA LEU A 51 8.14 -2.51 -9.49
C LEU A 51 6.79 -2.57 -8.79
N VAL A 52 5.79 -1.90 -9.36
CA VAL A 52 4.40 -2.01 -8.91
C VAL A 52 3.91 -3.46 -9.04
N ASN A 53 4.36 -4.19 -10.06
CA ASN A 53 4.02 -5.59 -10.26
C ASN A 53 4.81 -6.54 -9.33
N ILE A 54 6.05 -6.20 -8.95
CA ILE A 54 6.85 -6.94 -7.95
C ILE A 54 6.32 -6.70 -6.53
N ASP A 55 6.03 -5.46 -6.16
CA ASP A 55 5.39 -5.10 -4.89
C ASP A 55 4.02 -5.80 -4.78
N ARG A 56 3.28 -5.94 -5.88
CA ARG A 56 2.00 -6.69 -5.96
C ARG A 56 2.11 -8.22 -5.79
N GLY A 57 3.30 -8.82 -5.80
CA GLY A 57 3.50 -10.27 -5.65
C GLY A 57 4.05 -10.70 -4.28
N ALA A 58 3.85 -9.89 -3.23
CA ALA A 58 4.55 -9.99 -1.95
C ALA A 58 4.23 -11.22 -1.08
N ASP A 59 3.23 -12.03 -1.41
CA ASP A 59 2.98 -13.28 -0.67
C ASP A 59 4.06 -14.34 -0.94
N CYS A 60 5.00 -14.08 -1.86
CA CYS A 60 6.19 -14.89 -2.07
C CYS A 60 7.50 -14.21 -1.61
N LEU A 61 7.48 -12.93 -1.18
CA LEU A 61 8.72 -12.16 -0.95
C LEU A 61 9.39 -12.42 0.40
N GLU A 62 8.66 -12.93 1.39
CA GLU A 62 9.25 -13.32 2.69
C GLU A 62 10.20 -14.51 2.54
N ASP A 63 9.87 -15.46 1.65
CA ASP A 63 10.74 -16.60 1.31
C ASP A 63 11.80 -16.24 0.24
N ILE A 64 11.70 -15.08 -0.42
CA ILE A 64 12.59 -14.72 -1.53
C ILE A 64 14.02 -14.38 -1.06
N ILE A 65 14.24 -13.88 0.16
CA ILE A 65 15.59 -13.45 0.59
C ILE A 65 16.29 -14.37 1.59
N GLU A 66 15.57 -15.32 2.21
CA GLU A 66 16.29 -16.41 2.89
C GLU A 66 17.08 -17.28 1.88
N ASP A 67 16.59 -17.42 0.64
CA ASP A 67 17.16 -18.28 -0.40
C ASP A 67 17.69 -17.54 -1.66
N ILE A 68 17.38 -16.25 -1.89
CA ILE A 68 18.26 -15.43 -2.74
C ILE A 68 19.58 -15.37 -2.01
N ASP A 69 20.52 -16.19 -2.48
CA ASP A 69 21.88 -16.14 -2.04
C ASP A 69 22.40 -14.74 -2.38
N ILE A 70 22.32 -13.83 -1.40
CA ILE A 70 22.91 -12.50 -1.50
C ILE A 70 24.38 -12.69 -1.87
N ASN A 71 25.04 -13.83 -1.57
CA ASN A 71 26.39 -14.11 -2.07
C ASN A 71 26.52 -14.26 -3.59
N THR A 72 25.50 -14.77 -4.27
CA THR A 72 25.43 -14.80 -5.74
C THR A 72 25.30 -13.37 -6.29
N PHE A 73 24.62 -12.48 -5.57
CA PHE A 73 24.63 -11.03 -5.81
C PHE A 73 25.92 -10.33 -5.34
N ARG A 74 26.67 -10.91 -4.38
CA ARG A 74 27.96 -10.40 -3.84
C ARG A 74 29.13 -10.66 -4.79
N ALA A 75 29.00 -11.60 -5.73
CA ALA A 75 30.08 -12.02 -6.63
C ALA A 75 30.22 -11.15 -7.89
N THR A 76 29.20 -10.34 -8.22
CA THR A 76 29.24 -9.42 -9.35
C THR A 76 29.73 -8.06 -8.84
N GLU A 77 30.86 -7.56 -9.38
CA GLU A 77 31.59 -6.34 -8.95
C GLU A 77 30.76 -5.03 -8.96
N ASP A 78 29.47 -5.08 -9.29
CA ASP A 78 28.62 -3.91 -9.57
C ASP A 78 27.70 -3.48 -8.42
N ILE A 79 27.54 -4.25 -7.34
CA ILE A 79 26.95 -3.71 -6.09
C ILE A 79 28.09 -3.15 -5.23
N ARG A 80 28.09 -1.83 -5.02
CA ARG A 80 29.12 -1.19 -4.20
C ARG A 80 28.91 -1.64 -2.75
N ALA A 81 30.00 -1.79 -2.01
CA ALA A 81 29.95 -2.08 -0.58
C ALA A 81 29.06 -1.10 0.21
N ASP A 82 28.88 0.12 -0.29
CA ASP A 82 27.96 1.12 0.26
C ASP A 82 26.49 0.74 0.10
N ASP A 83 26.05 0.22 -1.05
CA ASP A 83 24.65 -0.18 -1.25
C ASP A 83 24.29 -1.36 -0.36
N ARG A 84 25.25 -2.27 -0.17
CA ARG A 84 25.10 -3.39 0.74
C ARG A 84 24.88 -2.91 2.17
N ARG A 85 25.75 -2.00 2.66
CA ARG A 85 25.58 -1.39 3.98
C ARG A 85 24.26 -0.67 4.11
N HIS A 86 23.79 -0.05 3.03
CA HIS A 86 22.50 0.63 2.99
C HIS A 86 21.33 -0.35 3.12
N ILE A 87 21.33 -1.48 2.41
CA ILE A 87 20.32 -2.51 2.54
C ILE A 87 20.36 -3.12 3.95
N GLU A 88 21.52 -3.57 4.41
CA GLU A 88 21.71 -4.22 5.72
C GLU A 88 21.43 -3.28 6.91
N HIS A 89 21.32 -1.97 6.67
CA HIS A 89 20.96 -1.00 7.70
C HIS A 89 19.50 -1.17 8.18
N TYR A 90 18.63 -1.70 7.32
CA TYR A 90 17.22 -1.86 7.64
C TYR A 90 16.97 -3.15 8.45
N PRO A 91 16.26 -3.08 9.59
CA PRO A 91 16.05 -4.23 10.45
C PRO A 91 14.95 -5.18 9.97
N ARG A 92 14.01 -4.72 9.13
CA ARG A 92 12.90 -5.51 8.62
C ARG A 92 13.15 -5.93 7.17
N GLN A 93 12.71 -7.14 6.83
CA GLN A 93 12.91 -7.71 5.49
C GLN A 93 12.25 -6.85 4.39
N ASP A 94 11.03 -6.38 4.60
CA ASP A 94 10.33 -5.53 3.62
C ASP A 94 11.09 -4.23 3.32
N ASP A 95 11.69 -3.63 4.34
CA ASP A 95 12.48 -2.41 4.21
C ASP A 95 13.79 -2.69 3.44
N GLN A 96 14.42 -3.85 3.68
CA GLN A 96 15.58 -4.31 2.92
C GLN A 96 15.22 -4.56 1.44
N ASN A 97 14.08 -5.20 1.17
CA ASN A 97 13.58 -5.47 -0.18
C ASN A 97 13.35 -4.16 -0.94
N LYS A 98 12.75 -3.18 -0.27
CA LYS A 98 12.52 -1.85 -0.82
C LYS A 98 13.82 -1.13 -1.15
N ALA A 99 14.81 -1.17 -0.25
CA ALA A 99 16.13 -0.60 -0.48
C ALA A 99 16.85 -1.27 -1.67
N LEU A 100 16.80 -2.60 -1.76
CA LEU A 100 17.38 -3.35 -2.89
C LEU A 100 16.75 -2.92 -4.22
N LEU A 101 15.42 -2.86 -4.29
CA LEU A 101 14.72 -2.42 -5.48
C LEU A 101 15.08 -0.97 -5.84
N GLU A 102 15.17 -0.07 -4.86
CA GLU A 102 15.61 1.32 -5.07
C GLU A 102 17.00 1.41 -5.72
N ILE A 103 17.94 0.59 -5.26
CA ILE A 103 19.30 0.51 -5.83
C ILE A 103 19.26 0.00 -7.28
N VAL A 104 18.50 -1.06 -7.54
CA VAL A 104 18.35 -1.65 -8.89
C VAL A 104 17.79 -0.62 -9.88
N ILE A 105 16.80 0.17 -9.46
CA ILE A 105 16.20 1.23 -10.28
C ILE A 105 17.19 2.35 -10.56
N THR A 106 17.86 2.80 -9.51
CA THR A 106 18.78 3.95 -9.55
C THR A 106 19.96 3.69 -10.47
N ARG A 107 20.48 2.44 -10.47
CA ARG A 107 21.63 2.02 -11.26
C ARG A 107 21.31 1.57 -12.68
N LYS A 108 20.03 1.59 -13.06
CA LYS A 108 19.54 1.36 -14.43
C LYS A 108 19.80 -0.09 -14.90
N GLU A 109 19.98 -0.25 -16.21
CA GLU A 109 19.83 -1.50 -16.97
C GLU A 109 20.79 -2.61 -16.52
N GLN A 110 22.03 -2.27 -16.15
CA GLN A 110 23.02 -3.25 -15.67
C GLN A 110 22.62 -3.86 -14.33
N ALA A 111 22.10 -3.06 -13.39
CA ALA A 111 21.65 -3.59 -12.10
C ALA A 111 20.37 -4.42 -12.25
N TYR A 112 19.52 -4.09 -13.22
CA TYR A 112 18.32 -4.87 -13.50
C TYR A 112 18.62 -6.24 -14.09
N SER A 113 19.52 -6.34 -15.07
CA SER A 113 19.90 -7.66 -15.62
C SER A 113 20.53 -8.55 -14.55
N LEU A 114 21.42 -7.98 -13.72
CA LEU A 114 22.01 -8.69 -12.59
C LEU A 114 20.98 -9.15 -11.57
N PHE A 115 19.94 -8.35 -11.33
CA PHE A 115 18.82 -8.71 -10.46
C PHE A 115 18.01 -9.88 -11.01
N VAL A 116 17.70 -9.87 -12.29
CA VAL A 116 17.00 -10.97 -12.95
C VAL A 116 17.85 -12.25 -12.96
N ASP A 117 19.15 -12.14 -13.25
CA ASP A 117 20.08 -13.27 -13.21
C ASP A 117 20.18 -13.87 -11.81
N ALA A 118 20.27 -13.04 -10.77
CA ALA A 118 20.32 -13.50 -9.39
C ALA A 118 19.02 -14.19 -8.97
N LEU A 119 17.86 -13.66 -9.36
CA LEU A 119 16.58 -14.33 -9.16
C LEU A 119 16.56 -15.71 -9.81
N GLN A 120 17.07 -15.82 -11.04
CA GLN A 120 17.12 -17.07 -11.78
C GLN A 120 18.06 -18.09 -11.12
N ASN A 121 19.25 -17.65 -10.67
CA ASN A 121 20.24 -18.50 -10.01
C ASN A 121 19.79 -18.96 -8.61
N SER A 122 18.93 -18.20 -7.97
CA SER A 122 18.40 -18.51 -6.64
C SER A 122 17.12 -19.37 -6.68
N GLY A 123 16.71 -19.83 -7.86
CA GLY A 123 15.53 -20.69 -8.01
C GLY A 123 14.20 -19.97 -8.21
N TYR A 124 14.17 -18.62 -8.20
CA TYR A 124 12.98 -17.82 -8.52
C TYR A 124 12.81 -17.64 -10.03
N THR A 125 12.91 -18.74 -10.79
CA THR A 125 12.91 -18.73 -12.26
C THR A 125 11.63 -18.14 -12.84
N ASP A 126 10.47 -18.36 -12.20
CA ASP A 126 9.19 -17.83 -12.67
C ASP A 126 9.12 -16.30 -12.56
N LEU A 127 9.68 -15.74 -11.48
CA LEU A 127 9.77 -14.30 -11.29
C LEU A 127 10.81 -13.69 -12.24
N ALA A 128 11.99 -14.31 -12.34
CA ALA A 128 13.03 -13.90 -13.28
C ALA A 128 12.53 -13.88 -14.73
N ASN A 129 11.81 -14.93 -15.15
CA ASN A 129 11.22 -15.02 -16.49
C ASN A 129 10.21 -13.89 -16.72
N LYS A 130 9.28 -13.65 -15.77
CA LYS A 130 8.31 -12.54 -15.87
C LYS A 130 9.00 -11.18 -16.03
N LEU A 131 10.13 -10.99 -15.36
CA LEU A 131 10.91 -9.74 -15.42
C LEU A 131 11.79 -9.62 -16.68
N SER A 132 12.19 -10.75 -17.28
CA SER A 132 13.00 -10.80 -18.51
C SER A 132 12.20 -10.47 -19.77
N TYR A 133 10.92 -10.87 -19.84
CA TYR A 133 10.06 -10.66 -21.01
C TYR A 133 9.84 -9.19 -21.38
N ASP A 134 9.93 -8.26 -20.43
CA ASP A 134 9.73 -6.83 -20.67
C ASP A 134 10.96 -6.12 -21.28
N SER A 135 12.12 -6.79 -21.35
CA SER A 135 13.37 -6.17 -21.78
C SER A 135 13.68 -6.29 -23.28
N HIS A 136 13.05 -7.22 -24.01
CA HIS A 136 13.55 -7.65 -25.32
C HIS A 136 12.77 -7.19 -26.57
N ASP A 137 11.65 -6.47 -26.44
CA ASP A 137 10.81 -6.17 -27.61
C ASP A 137 10.90 -4.70 -28.11
N VAL A 138 12.10 -4.25 -28.47
CA VAL A 138 12.28 -2.95 -29.17
C VAL A 138 13.19 -3.01 -30.40
N SER A 139 13.50 -4.19 -30.95
CA SER A 139 14.35 -4.28 -32.15
C SER A 139 13.80 -5.21 -33.24
N SER A 140 12.67 -4.82 -33.84
CA SER A 140 12.30 -5.29 -35.18
C SER A 140 11.38 -4.29 -35.88
N GLY A 141 11.98 -3.30 -36.54
CA GLY A 141 11.65 -2.86 -37.91
C GLY A 141 10.22 -2.45 -38.32
N PHE A 142 9.23 -2.46 -37.44
CA PHE A 142 7.90 -1.94 -37.72
C PHE A 142 7.82 -0.54 -37.12
N THR A 143 7.45 0.45 -37.92
CA THR A 143 6.95 1.73 -37.44
C THR A 143 5.42 1.65 -37.42
N PRO A 144 4.78 1.22 -36.32
CA PRO A 144 3.38 1.52 -36.12
C PRO A 144 3.26 3.01 -35.87
N GLU A 145 2.41 3.61 -36.68
CA GLU A 145 1.84 4.93 -36.49
C GLU A 145 1.49 5.14 -35.01
N LEU A 146 2.08 6.18 -34.43
CA LEU A 146 1.97 6.57 -33.04
C LEU A 146 0.51 6.82 -32.65
N SER A 147 -0.17 5.79 -32.16
CA SER A 147 -1.31 5.95 -31.26
C SER A 147 -0.76 6.37 -29.89
N GLU A 148 -0.50 7.67 -29.74
CA GLU A 148 -0.27 8.28 -28.44
C GLU A 148 -1.45 7.95 -27.49
N ASN A 149 -1.13 7.62 -26.22
CA ASN A 149 -2.05 7.54 -25.05
C ASN A 149 -2.62 6.17 -24.61
N LYS A 150 -1.80 5.13 -24.43
CA LYS A 150 -2.17 3.98 -23.56
C LYS A 150 -1.02 3.48 -22.67
N GLY A 151 -0.16 4.38 -22.20
CA GLY A 151 1.00 4.05 -21.34
C GLY A 151 0.74 4.09 -19.83
N SER A 152 -0.42 4.55 -19.37
CA SER A 152 -0.85 4.34 -17.98
C SER A 152 -1.72 3.09 -17.99
N SER A 153 -1.23 1.99 -17.45
CA SER A 153 -2.15 0.94 -17.03
C SER A 153 -3.10 1.60 -16.03
N GLU A 154 -4.33 1.82 -16.48
CA GLU A 154 -5.36 2.46 -15.69
C GLU A 154 -5.56 1.56 -14.49
N TRP A 155 -4.99 1.94 -13.35
CA TRP A 155 -5.05 1.14 -12.12
C TRP A 155 -6.51 0.95 -11.75
N ILE A 156 -7.07 -0.21 -12.13
CA ILE A 156 -8.46 -0.52 -11.85
C ILE A 156 -8.54 -0.72 -10.34
N VAL A 157 -9.20 0.22 -9.66
CA VAL A 157 -9.48 0.08 -8.24
C VAL A 157 -10.36 -1.15 -8.06
N PRO A 158 -9.94 -2.14 -7.26
CA PRO A 158 -10.73 -3.34 -7.02
C PRO A 158 -12.12 -2.99 -6.48
N LEU A 159 -13.14 -3.68 -7.00
CA LEU A 159 -14.54 -3.43 -6.65
C LEU A 159 -14.81 -3.49 -5.15
N TYR A 160 -14.19 -4.47 -4.47
CA TYR A 160 -14.38 -4.68 -3.04
C TYR A 160 -13.92 -3.48 -2.21
N ARG A 161 -12.83 -2.80 -2.59
CA ARG A 161 -12.32 -1.63 -1.87
C ARG A 161 -13.34 -0.48 -1.90
N VAL A 162 -13.97 -0.27 -3.06
CA VAL A 162 -15.01 0.75 -3.20
C VAL A 162 -16.22 0.42 -2.34
N ARG A 163 -16.66 -0.85 -2.31
CA ARG A 163 -17.79 -1.29 -1.46
C ARG A 163 -17.50 -1.11 0.03
N LEU A 164 -16.30 -1.51 0.47
CA LEU A 164 -15.86 -1.31 1.85
C LEU A 164 -15.83 0.17 2.21
N GLN A 165 -15.28 1.02 1.33
CA GLN A 165 -15.21 2.45 1.58
C GLN A 165 -16.58 3.14 1.62
N LYS A 166 -17.52 2.78 0.73
CA LYS A 166 -18.89 3.32 0.75
C LYS A 166 -19.65 2.96 2.02
N ASN A 167 -19.34 1.83 2.64
CA ASN A 167 -19.97 1.37 3.87
C ASN A 167 -19.13 1.64 5.13
N TYR A 168 -17.99 2.34 5.01
CA TYR A 168 -16.99 2.51 6.06
C TYR A 168 -17.58 3.03 7.39
N CYS A 169 -18.39 4.09 7.34
CA CYS A 169 -19.02 4.66 8.53
C CYS A 169 -19.95 3.67 9.23
N LYS A 170 -20.68 2.87 8.47
CA LYS A 170 -21.63 1.88 9.01
C LYS A 170 -20.86 0.73 9.67
N ILE A 171 -19.83 0.23 8.99
CA ILE A 171 -18.97 -0.83 9.52
C ILE A 171 -18.36 -0.39 10.85
N ILE A 172 -17.73 0.78 10.91
CA ILE A 172 -17.04 1.24 12.13
C ILE A 172 -17.96 1.41 13.34
N ARG A 173 -19.21 1.80 13.12
CA ARG A 173 -20.16 2.02 14.19
C ARG A 173 -20.82 0.73 14.66
N ASP A 174 -21.10 -0.18 13.74
CA ASP A 174 -22.08 -1.25 13.98
C ASP A 174 -21.43 -2.62 14.31
N ILE A 175 -20.14 -2.83 14.05
CA ILE A 175 -19.48 -4.15 14.28
C ILE A 175 -18.71 -4.22 15.61
N HIS A 176 -18.65 -5.43 16.19
CA HIS A 176 -17.69 -5.79 17.22
C HIS A 176 -16.50 -6.53 16.58
N HIS A 177 -15.32 -5.91 16.64
CA HIS A 177 -14.10 -6.42 16.02
C HIS A 177 -13.68 -7.82 16.48
N GLN A 178 -13.75 -8.16 17.78
CA GLN A 178 -13.12 -9.35 18.35
C GLN A 178 -13.46 -10.64 17.59
N THR A 179 -14.75 -10.96 17.44
CA THR A 179 -15.19 -12.21 16.79
C THR A 179 -14.86 -12.25 15.30
N ILE A 180 -14.80 -11.08 14.65
CA ILE A 180 -14.41 -10.94 13.25
C ILE A 180 -12.89 -11.15 13.10
N VAL A 181 -12.09 -10.51 13.96
CA VAL A 181 -10.61 -10.61 13.94
C VAL A 181 -10.17 -12.04 14.24
N ASP A 182 -10.71 -12.67 15.29
CA ASP A 182 -10.43 -14.07 15.63
C ASP A 182 -10.70 -15.00 14.43
N TYR A 183 -11.81 -14.74 13.71
CA TYR A 183 -12.14 -15.49 12.50
C TYR A 183 -11.13 -15.24 11.38
N LEU A 184 -10.73 -13.99 11.12
CA LEU A 184 -9.77 -13.65 10.07
C LEU A 184 -8.38 -14.24 10.33
N ILE A 185 -7.93 -14.28 11.58
CA ILE A 185 -6.68 -14.96 11.98
C ILE A 185 -6.80 -16.47 11.75
N SER A 186 -7.95 -17.08 12.09
CA SER A 186 -8.20 -18.52 11.84
C SER A 186 -8.19 -18.89 10.35
N LYS A 187 -8.28 -17.89 9.47
CA LYS A 187 -8.22 -18.02 8.01
C LYS A 187 -6.91 -17.54 7.41
N SER A 188 -5.91 -17.21 8.24
CA SER A 188 -4.62 -16.66 7.82
C SER A 188 -4.77 -15.41 6.95
N VAL A 189 -5.87 -14.69 7.09
CA VAL A 189 -6.06 -13.39 6.44
C VAL A 189 -5.33 -12.32 7.22
N PHE A 190 -5.37 -12.42 8.55
CA PHE A 190 -4.67 -11.53 9.48
C PHE A 190 -3.59 -12.31 10.23
N SER A 191 -2.49 -11.62 10.49
CA SER A 191 -1.42 -12.05 11.39
C SER A 191 -1.77 -11.74 12.86
N LEU A 192 -0.94 -12.22 13.79
CA LEU A 192 -1.03 -11.82 15.20
C LEU A 192 -0.68 -10.34 15.38
N ASP A 193 0.27 -9.82 14.60
CA ASP A 193 0.67 -8.41 14.64
C ASP A 193 -0.48 -7.48 14.21
N ASP A 194 -1.24 -7.87 13.19
CA ASP A 194 -2.46 -7.16 12.78
C ASP A 194 -3.48 -7.09 13.92
N SER A 195 -3.63 -8.21 14.65
CA SER A 195 -4.49 -8.27 15.84
C SER A 195 -4.03 -7.30 16.92
N GLU A 196 -2.73 -7.28 17.24
CA GLU A 196 -2.17 -6.36 18.23
C GLU A 196 -2.36 -4.90 17.81
N GLN A 197 -2.13 -4.58 16.52
CA GLN A 197 -2.37 -3.25 15.96
C GLN A 197 -3.83 -2.83 16.12
N ILE A 198 -4.79 -3.74 15.87
CA ILE A 198 -6.22 -3.48 16.06
C ILE A 198 -6.54 -3.27 17.54
N GLU A 199 -6.04 -4.14 18.41
CA GLU A 199 -6.30 -4.10 19.86
C GLU A 199 -5.70 -2.87 20.55
N SER A 200 -4.69 -2.24 19.94
CA SER A 200 -4.09 -0.99 20.44
C SER A 200 -5.07 0.21 20.47
N GLY A 201 -6.17 0.15 19.72
CA GLY A 201 -7.22 1.18 19.71
C GLY A 201 -7.95 1.26 21.06
N LYS A 202 -8.20 2.48 21.56
CA LYS A 202 -8.83 2.70 22.88
C LYS A 202 -10.33 2.49 22.86
N THR A 203 -10.96 2.77 21.73
CA THR A 203 -12.42 2.67 21.55
C THR A 203 -12.79 1.65 20.49
N GLN A 204 -13.99 1.07 20.58
CA GLN A 204 -14.50 0.12 19.57
C GLN A 204 -14.43 0.71 18.15
N MET A 205 -14.70 2.02 18.01
CA MET A 205 -14.61 2.71 16.73
C MET A 205 -13.17 2.81 16.21
N GLU A 206 -12.19 3.09 17.08
CA GLU A 206 -10.76 3.11 16.70
C GLU A 206 -10.28 1.73 16.27
N LYS A 207 -10.65 0.68 17.01
CA LYS A 207 -10.31 -0.70 16.65
C LYS A 207 -10.92 -1.09 15.30
N ASN A 208 -12.19 -0.75 15.07
CA ASN A 208 -12.85 -0.98 13.78
C ASN A 208 -12.22 -0.16 12.64
N ARG A 209 -11.69 1.04 12.93
CA ARG A 209 -10.94 1.83 11.94
C ARG A 209 -9.65 1.13 11.55
N SER A 210 -8.87 0.63 12.52
CA SER A 210 -7.65 -0.14 12.26
C SER A 210 -7.95 -1.41 11.44
N LEU A 211 -8.99 -2.16 11.83
CA LEU A 211 -9.48 -3.32 11.08
C LEU A 211 -9.78 -2.97 9.60
N MET A 212 -10.51 -1.88 9.38
CA MET A 212 -10.86 -1.43 8.03
C MET A 212 -9.65 -0.90 7.26
N ASP A 213 -8.69 -0.28 7.93
CA ASP A 213 -7.46 0.20 7.30
C ASP A 213 -6.64 -0.97 6.77
N ILE A 214 -6.47 -2.03 7.57
CA ILE A 214 -5.80 -3.26 7.16
C ILE A 214 -6.53 -3.92 5.99
N LEU A 215 -7.86 -4.07 6.05
CA LEU A 215 -8.65 -4.66 4.95
C LEU A 215 -8.59 -3.84 3.64
N LEU A 216 -8.52 -2.51 3.72
CA LEU A 216 -8.47 -1.64 2.55
C LEU A 216 -7.08 -1.59 1.91
N HIS A 217 -6.02 -1.78 2.69
CA HIS A 217 -4.64 -1.77 2.22
C HIS A 217 -4.11 -3.18 1.90
N GLY A 218 -4.72 -4.22 2.46
CA GLY A 218 -4.45 -5.62 2.13
C GLY A 218 -4.52 -5.88 0.63
N ARG A 219 -3.59 -6.69 0.12
CA ARG A 219 -3.38 -6.89 -1.32
C ARG A 219 -4.40 -7.85 -1.93
N GLU A 220 -5.05 -8.67 -1.11
CA GLU A 220 -5.86 -9.79 -1.58
C GLU A 220 -7.39 -9.59 -1.47
N GLU A 221 -8.11 -10.06 -2.48
CA GLU A 221 -9.58 -10.19 -2.46
C GLU A 221 -10.07 -11.19 -1.40
N ILE A 222 -9.19 -12.10 -0.96
CA ILE A 222 -9.52 -13.11 0.05
C ILE A 222 -9.97 -12.45 1.36
N GLY A 223 -9.32 -11.34 1.75
CA GLY A 223 -9.65 -10.64 2.99
C GLY A 223 -11.06 -10.07 2.98
N TYR A 224 -11.51 -9.54 1.84
CA TYR A 224 -12.89 -9.08 1.68
C TYR A 224 -13.90 -10.23 1.79
N THR A 225 -13.61 -11.36 1.11
CA THR A 225 -14.52 -12.51 1.08
C THR A 225 -14.66 -13.15 2.45
N GLU A 226 -13.54 -13.34 3.15
CA GLU A 226 -13.55 -13.87 4.53
C GLU A 226 -14.15 -12.88 5.51
N PHE A 227 -13.96 -11.58 5.34
CA PHE A 227 -14.65 -10.56 6.15
C PHE A 227 -16.17 -10.65 6.01
N LEU A 228 -16.71 -10.79 4.79
CA LEU A 228 -18.15 -10.99 4.59
C LEU A 228 -18.65 -12.31 5.20
N LYS A 229 -17.86 -13.38 5.12
CA LYS A 229 -18.18 -14.65 5.79
C LYS A 229 -18.22 -14.49 7.31
N ALA A 230 -17.27 -13.75 7.88
CA ALA A 230 -17.20 -13.44 9.30
C ALA A 230 -18.48 -12.72 9.77
N LEU A 231 -18.88 -11.66 9.05
CA LEU A 231 -20.13 -10.94 9.33
C LEU A 231 -21.35 -11.86 9.24
N ARG A 232 -21.39 -12.78 8.27
CA ARG A 232 -22.51 -13.71 8.10
C ARG A 232 -22.60 -14.80 9.17
N LYS A 233 -21.52 -15.08 9.90
CA LYS A 233 -21.55 -16.02 11.02
C LYS A 233 -22.40 -15.53 12.16
N GLU A 234 -22.46 -14.21 12.35
CA GLU A 234 -23.29 -13.60 13.37
C GLU A 234 -24.62 -13.11 12.76
N PRO A 235 -25.77 -13.60 13.24
CA PRO A 235 -27.07 -13.19 12.70
C PRO A 235 -27.30 -11.68 12.72
N VAL A 236 -26.73 -10.97 13.72
CA VAL A 236 -26.85 -9.53 13.88
C VAL A 236 -26.16 -8.72 12.77
N TYR A 237 -25.17 -9.29 12.08
CA TYR A 237 -24.41 -8.61 11.02
C TYR A 237 -24.73 -9.11 9.61
N LYS A 238 -25.62 -10.10 9.47
CA LYS A 238 -26.01 -10.67 8.18
C LYS A 238 -26.51 -9.60 7.20
N ASP A 239 -27.39 -8.71 7.65
CA ASP A 239 -27.95 -7.65 6.81
C ASP A 239 -26.88 -6.64 6.39
N LEU A 240 -25.90 -6.36 7.26
CA LEU A 240 -24.76 -5.50 6.95
C LEU A 240 -23.88 -6.15 5.87
N ALA A 241 -23.57 -7.45 5.99
CA ALA A 241 -22.79 -8.18 5.00
C ALA A 241 -23.46 -8.13 3.60
N ASP A 242 -24.77 -8.40 3.56
CA ASP A 242 -25.54 -8.38 2.32
C ASP A 242 -25.62 -6.97 1.73
N GLN A 243 -25.73 -5.94 2.57
CA GLN A 243 -25.67 -4.55 2.13
C GLN A 243 -24.32 -4.20 1.49
N ILE A 244 -23.20 -4.58 2.13
CA ILE A 244 -21.86 -4.30 1.61
C ILE A 244 -21.67 -5.00 0.26
N GLU A 245 -22.04 -6.27 0.15
CA GLU A 245 -21.89 -7.05 -1.08
C GLU A 245 -22.76 -6.52 -2.23
N LYS A 246 -23.99 -6.10 -1.94
CA LYS A 246 -24.93 -5.54 -2.94
C LYS A 246 -24.73 -4.05 -3.22
N THR A 247 -23.76 -3.40 -2.56
CA THR A 247 -23.50 -1.97 -2.78
C THR A 247 -23.09 -1.74 -4.24
N GLU A 248 -23.87 -0.92 -4.93
CA GLU A 248 -23.60 -0.49 -6.29
C GLU A 248 -22.33 0.38 -6.33
N VAL A 249 -21.44 0.07 -7.27
CA VAL A 249 -20.19 0.78 -7.47
C VAL A 249 -20.24 1.49 -8.82
N THR A 250 -20.21 2.82 -8.80
CA THR A 250 -20.20 3.65 -10.00
C THR A 250 -18.77 4.04 -10.40
N ASP A 251 -18.57 4.47 -11.65
CA ASP A 251 -17.27 4.96 -12.13
C ASP A 251 -16.79 6.20 -11.37
N ARG A 252 -17.75 7.02 -10.90
CA ARG A 252 -17.47 8.16 -10.02
C ARG A 252 -16.85 7.70 -8.70
N ASP A 253 -17.38 6.64 -8.08
CA ASP A 253 -16.86 6.11 -6.82
C ASP A 253 -15.42 5.61 -6.99
N ARG A 254 -15.13 4.91 -8.09
CA ARG A 254 -13.77 4.46 -8.44
C ARG A 254 -12.82 5.63 -8.63
N SER A 255 -13.26 6.68 -9.33
CA SER A 255 -12.47 7.88 -9.62
C SER A 255 -12.10 8.65 -8.35
N ILE A 256 -13.02 8.73 -7.39
CA ILE A 256 -12.78 9.35 -6.08
C ILE A 256 -11.67 8.57 -5.34
N LEU A 257 -11.78 7.24 -5.27
CA LEU A 257 -10.80 6.42 -4.56
C LEU A 257 -9.41 6.47 -5.22
N GLN A 258 -9.32 6.45 -6.55
CA GLN A 258 -8.06 6.66 -7.27
C GLN A 258 -7.42 8.02 -6.94
N SER A 259 -8.24 9.07 -6.86
CA SER A 259 -7.75 10.43 -6.59
C SER A 259 -7.19 10.55 -5.17
N CYS A 260 -7.84 9.93 -4.18
CA CYS A 260 -7.34 9.89 -2.80
C CYS A 260 -6.00 9.16 -2.67
N GLN A 261 -5.78 8.08 -3.43
CA GLN A 261 -4.52 7.33 -3.40
C GLN A 261 -3.35 8.12 -4.00
N LYS A 262 -3.59 8.87 -5.08
CA LYS A 262 -2.56 9.72 -5.72
C LYS A 262 -2.04 10.84 -4.80
N LEU A 263 -2.81 11.26 -3.81
CA LEU A 263 -2.40 12.29 -2.85
C LEU A 263 -1.48 11.72 -1.77
N LYS A 264 -1.66 10.46 -1.35
CA LYS A 264 -0.84 9.84 -0.29
C LYS A 264 0.60 9.49 -0.72
N GLY A 265 0.90 9.43 -2.02
CA GLY A 265 2.22 9.07 -2.55
C GLY A 265 3.13 10.26 -2.89
N LYS A 266 2.81 11.47 -2.40
CA LYS A 266 3.54 12.71 -2.72
C LYS A 266 4.18 13.40 -1.52
N ASP A 267 4.05 12.82 -0.33
CA ASP A 267 4.68 13.27 0.91
C ASP A 267 5.92 12.43 1.20
#